data_AF-A0A418ZNN0-F1
#
_entry.id   AF-A0A418ZNN0-F1
#
_cell.length_a   1.000
_cell.length_b   1.000
_cell.length_c   1.000
_cell.angle_alpha   90.00
_cell.angle_beta   90.00
_cell.angle_gamma   90.00
#
_symmetry.space_group_name_H-M   'P 1'
#
loop_
_entity.id
_entity.type
_entity.pdbx_description
1 polymer ?
#
loop_
_entity_poly.entity_id
_entity_poly.type
_entity_poly.pdbx_seq_one_letter_code
_entity_poly.pdbx_strand_id
1 'polypeptide(L)'
;PAPGIARLPAELRLPVLRQELTEGLTVTASAGQAELACQGGPLVTITAPEAQALSDAVEMVGHYAELRADRLAEIEVQRGPLIPFFAAIHPLEPARDAATLEALACALEVATPLIMRLKLALACPRPAELSPGIQPMIASPGHPAYPSGHATQAFCLAALLTRLINPAAPFRARDPLFLLAARIAVNRTVAGVHYPVDSAAGAVLGLQIAEWLWARGQQGASLQGAGFDGEKWMDGTRPRDFHPGTLEVLMGWGDLAASRGDPFTPPQAPLWSDLLGRAREEREAALR
;
A
#
# COMPACT_ATOMS: atom_id res chain seq x y z
N PRO A 1 -27.57 -12.25 9.40
CA PRO A 1 -26.79 -12.88 8.31
C PRO A 1 -27.29 -12.42 6.94
N ALA A 2 -26.51 -11.64 6.20
CA ALA A 2 -26.86 -11.26 4.82
C ALA A 2 -26.68 -12.50 3.92
N PRO A 3 -27.75 -13.16 3.43
CA PRO A 3 -27.64 -14.50 2.81
C PRO A 3 -27.06 -14.51 1.38
N GLY A 4 -26.35 -13.46 0.96
CA GLY A 4 -26.08 -13.19 -0.46
C GLY A 4 -24.78 -13.81 -0.99
N ILE A 5 -23.63 -13.41 -0.44
CA ILE A 5 -22.36 -13.64 -1.12
C ILE A 5 -21.76 -15.03 -0.91
N ALA A 6 -21.95 -15.63 0.28
CA ALA A 6 -21.41 -16.97 0.59
C ALA A 6 -22.00 -18.10 -0.27
N ARG A 7 -23.09 -17.85 -1.00
CA ARG A 7 -23.67 -18.79 -1.97
C ARG A 7 -22.92 -18.84 -3.29
N LEU A 8 -22.11 -17.83 -3.59
CA LEU A 8 -21.29 -17.79 -4.79
C LEU A 8 -20.00 -18.59 -4.57
N PRO A 9 -19.55 -19.34 -5.58
CA PRO A 9 -18.18 -19.86 -5.63
C PRO A 9 -17.14 -18.75 -5.43
N ALA A 10 -15.97 -19.08 -4.87
CA ALA A 10 -14.94 -18.10 -4.52
C ALA A 10 -14.51 -17.23 -5.71
N GLU A 11 -14.42 -17.81 -6.89
CA GLU A 11 -14.07 -17.14 -8.15
C GLU A 11 -15.10 -16.07 -8.58
N LEU A 12 -16.36 -16.19 -8.16
CA LEU A 12 -17.41 -15.21 -8.45
C LEU A 12 -17.58 -14.16 -7.35
N ARG A 13 -17.06 -14.40 -6.14
CA ARG A 13 -17.16 -13.46 -5.02
C ARG A 13 -16.23 -12.26 -5.18
N LEU A 14 -15.00 -12.50 -5.63
CA LEU A 14 -13.96 -11.48 -5.71
C LEU A 14 -14.33 -10.29 -6.63
N PRO A 15 -14.88 -10.49 -7.86
CA PRO A 15 -15.31 -9.37 -8.70
C PRO A 15 -16.47 -8.57 -8.08
N VAL A 16 -17.39 -9.23 -7.38
CA VAL A 16 -18.56 -8.59 -6.74
C VAL A 16 -18.11 -7.72 -5.56
N LEU A 17 -17.23 -8.25 -4.70
CA LEU A 17 -16.64 -7.49 -3.59
C LEU A 17 -15.85 -6.29 -4.11
N ARG A 18 -15.01 -6.50 -5.13
CA ARG A 18 -14.26 -5.42 -5.76
C ARG A 18 -15.17 -4.32 -6.29
N GLN A 19 -16.29 -4.68 -6.92
CA GLN A 19 -17.27 -3.70 -7.41
C GLN A 19 -17.90 -2.89 -6.26
N GLU A 20 -18.40 -3.55 -5.21
CA GLU A 20 -18.96 -2.86 -4.03
C GLU A 20 -17.91 -1.93 -3.39
N LEU A 21 -16.66 -2.39 -3.29
CA LEU A 21 -15.57 -1.63 -2.70
C LEU A 21 -15.17 -0.43 -3.56
N THR A 22 -15.13 -0.57 -4.87
CA THR A 22 -14.70 0.53 -5.76
C THR A 22 -15.81 1.53 -6.12
N GLU A 23 -17.06 1.21 -5.78
CA GLU A 23 -18.20 2.09 -6.05
C GLU A 23 -18.06 3.46 -5.36
N GLY A 24 -18.26 4.53 -6.14
CA GLY A 24 -18.16 5.91 -5.65
C GLY A 24 -16.74 6.44 -5.44
N LEU A 25 -15.68 5.69 -5.80
CA LEU A 25 -14.30 6.17 -5.76
C LEU A 25 -13.95 7.06 -6.96
N THR A 26 -13.47 8.26 -6.67
CA THR A 26 -12.99 9.21 -7.68
C THR A 26 -11.48 9.43 -7.53
N VAL A 27 -10.82 9.64 -8.67
CA VAL A 27 -9.42 10.11 -8.69
C VAL A 27 -9.41 11.38 -9.51
N THR A 28 -8.99 12.48 -8.90
CA THR A 28 -8.80 13.79 -9.53
C THR A 28 -7.33 14.13 -9.51
N ALA A 29 -6.90 14.97 -10.45
CA ALA A 29 -5.51 15.37 -10.58
C ALA A 29 -5.42 16.85 -10.97
N SER A 30 -4.52 17.58 -10.33
CA SER A 30 -4.23 18.99 -10.62
C SER A 30 -2.81 19.34 -10.19
N ALA A 31 -2.05 20.00 -11.07
CA ALA A 31 -0.76 20.63 -10.73
C ALA A 31 0.21 19.72 -9.94
N GLY A 32 0.47 18.50 -10.42
CA GLY A 32 1.40 17.57 -9.75
C GLY A 32 0.85 16.90 -8.50
N GLN A 33 -0.42 17.13 -8.16
CA GLN A 33 -1.12 16.49 -7.06
C GLN A 33 -2.24 15.60 -7.61
N ALA A 34 -2.46 14.47 -6.97
CA ALA A 34 -3.57 13.56 -7.23
C ALA A 34 -4.32 13.24 -5.94
N GLU A 35 -5.64 13.28 -5.98
CA GLU A 35 -6.50 12.97 -4.86
C GLU A 35 -7.37 11.77 -5.20
N LEU A 36 -7.37 10.79 -4.30
CA LEU A 36 -8.37 9.73 -4.25
C LEU A 36 -9.41 10.13 -3.20
N ALA A 37 -10.69 10.14 -3.59
CA ALA A 37 -11.79 10.46 -2.71
C ALA A 37 -12.91 9.42 -2.82
N CYS A 38 -13.77 9.40 -1.80
CA CYS A 38 -15.02 8.64 -1.83
C CYS A 38 -16.18 9.53 -1.39
N GLN A 39 -17.40 8.98 -1.44
CA GLN A 39 -18.52 9.60 -0.77
C GLN A 39 -18.20 9.77 0.72
N GLY A 40 -18.26 11.00 1.23
CA GLY A 40 -17.96 11.33 2.63
C GLY A 40 -16.68 12.15 2.83
N GLY A 41 -15.68 12.07 1.94
CA GLY A 41 -14.47 12.88 2.08
C GLY A 41 -13.27 12.43 1.23
N PRO A 42 -12.18 13.21 1.25
CA PRO A 42 -10.92 12.85 0.62
C PRO A 42 -10.25 11.68 1.38
N LEU A 43 -9.89 10.62 0.66
CA LEU A 43 -9.23 9.46 1.24
C LEU A 43 -7.74 9.69 1.36
N VAL A 44 -7.10 10.06 0.24
CA VAL A 44 -5.68 10.34 0.21
C VAL A 44 -5.33 11.35 -0.86
N THR A 45 -4.50 12.32 -0.49
CA THR A 45 -3.93 13.31 -1.41
C THR A 45 -2.44 13.08 -1.51
N ILE A 46 -1.92 12.89 -2.72
CA ILE A 46 -0.50 12.63 -2.98
C ILE A 46 0.03 13.72 -3.91
N THR A 47 1.06 14.44 -3.46
CA THR A 47 1.83 15.38 -4.29
C THR A 47 3.06 14.67 -4.84
N ALA A 48 3.34 14.85 -6.13
CA ALA A 48 4.55 14.38 -6.78
C ALA A 48 5.78 15.15 -6.25
N PRO A 49 6.94 14.50 -6.09
CA PRO A 49 8.18 15.22 -5.88
C PRO A 49 8.53 16.08 -7.10
N GLU A 50 9.27 17.17 -6.87
CA GLU A 50 9.80 18.00 -7.95
C GLU A 50 10.69 17.19 -8.90
N ALA A 51 10.69 17.54 -10.19
CA ALA A 51 11.53 16.87 -11.19
C ALA A 51 13.03 16.94 -10.84
N GLN A 52 13.49 18.05 -10.27
CA GLN A 52 14.88 18.18 -9.83
C GLN A 52 15.19 17.24 -8.66
N ALA A 53 14.28 17.13 -7.68
CA ALA A 53 14.45 16.21 -6.56
C ALA A 53 14.56 14.75 -7.03
N LEU A 54 13.80 14.36 -8.07
CA LEU A 54 13.93 13.03 -8.70
C LEU A 54 15.29 12.85 -9.38
N SER A 55 15.76 13.87 -10.11
CA SER A 55 17.09 13.85 -10.74
C SER A 55 18.21 13.70 -9.71
N ASP A 56 18.13 14.43 -8.60
CA ASP A 56 19.11 14.37 -7.51
C ASP A 56 19.07 13.02 -6.80
N ALA A 57 17.89 12.39 -6.71
CA ALA A 57 17.71 11.08 -6.08
C ALA A 57 18.28 9.91 -6.91
N VAL A 58 18.59 10.11 -8.19
CA VAL A 58 19.14 9.05 -9.06
C VAL A 58 20.45 8.50 -8.50
N GLU A 59 21.34 9.35 -8.00
CA GLU A 59 22.62 8.91 -7.42
C GLU A 59 22.40 7.98 -6.23
N MET A 60 21.44 8.31 -5.36
CA MET A 60 21.05 7.46 -4.23
C MET A 60 20.56 6.09 -4.71
N VAL A 61 19.73 6.03 -5.74
CA VAL A 61 19.30 4.74 -6.35
C VAL A 61 20.50 3.96 -6.90
N GLY A 62 21.52 4.65 -7.42
CA GLY A 62 22.79 4.06 -7.83
C GLY A 62 23.52 3.35 -6.68
N HIS A 63 23.60 3.97 -5.49
CA HIS A 63 24.24 3.38 -4.31
C HIS A 63 23.56 2.09 -3.84
N TYR A 64 22.24 1.98 -4.01
CA TYR A 64 21.49 0.75 -3.72
C TYR A 64 21.91 -0.46 -4.57
N ALA A 65 22.67 -0.26 -5.66
CA ALA A 65 23.18 -1.34 -6.49
C ALA A 65 24.14 -2.28 -5.74
N GLU A 66 24.80 -1.82 -4.67
CA GLU A 66 25.70 -2.64 -3.85
C GLU A 66 24.96 -3.81 -3.17
N LEU A 67 23.67 -3.65 -2.87
CA LEU A 67 22.84 -4.66 -2.20
C LEU A 67 22.30 -5.74 -3.15
N ARG A 68 22.54 -5.61 -4.46
CA ARG A 68 21.89 -6.43 -5.50
C ARG A 68 22.27 -7.91 -5.41
N ALA A 69 23.54 -8.20 -5.12
CA ALA A 69 24.00 -9.59 -4.99
C ALA A 69 23.22 -10.34 -3.90
N ASP A 70 22.99 -9.68 -2.76
CA ASP A 70 22.31 -10.27 -1.60
C ASP A 70 20.78 -10.30 -1.75
N ARG A 71 20.22 -9.38 -2.54
CA ARG A 71 18.76 -9.18 -2.63
C ARG A 71 18.13 -9.79 -3.86
N LEU A 72 18.90 -10.20 -4.88
CA LEU A 72 18.35 -10.66 -6.17
C LEU A 72 17.29 -11.76 -6.02
N ALA A 73 17.59 -12.83 -5.28
CA ALA A 73 16.66 -13.95 -5.14
C ALA A 73 15.35 -13.52 -4.45
N GLU A 74 15.46 -12.69 -3.41
CA GLU A 74 14.31 -12.15 -2.70
C GLU A 74 13.48 -11.22 -3.61
N ILE A 75 14.16 -10.34 -4.36
CA ILE A 75 13.54 -9.41 -5.31
C ILE A 75 12.74 -10.14 -6.38
N GLU A 76 13.28 -11.25 -6.87
CA GLU A 76 12.69 -11.99 -7.99
C GLU A 76 11.43 -12.74 -7.57
N VAL A 77 11.45 -13.40 -6.41
CA VAL A 77 10.25 -14.06 -5.86
C VAL A 77 9.18 -13.02 -5.50
N GLN A 78 9.58 -11.84 -5.03
CA GLN A 78 8.66 -10.73 -4.70
C GLN A 78 7.95 -10.10 -5.92
N ARG A 79 8.32 -10.43 -7.16
CA ARG A 79 7.55 -10.03 -8.35
C ARG A 79 6.23 -10.79 -8.48
N GLY A 80 6.14 -11.94 -7.82
CA GLY A 80 4.92 -12.75 -7.76
C GLY A 80 3.94 -12.27 -6.68
N PRO A 81 3.00 -13.14 -6.29
CA PRO A 81 2.04 -12.84 -5.23
C PRO A 81 2.72 -12.49 -3.89
N LEU A 82 2.25 -11.43 -3.22
CA LEU A 82 2.84 -10.99 -1.95
C LEU A 82 2.27 -11.71 -0.71
N ILE A 83 1.03 -12.21 -0.77
CA ILE A 83 0.34 -12.86 0.36
C ILE A 83 1.19 -13.97 1.02
N PRO A 84 1.88 -14.86 0.28
CA PRO A 84 2.72 -15.91 0.88
C PRO A 84 3.81 -15.38 1.83
N PHE A 85 4.36 -14.18 1.59
CA PHE A 85 5.36 -13.58 2.49
C PHE A 85 4.74 -13.19 3.84
N PHE A 86 3.51 -12.68 3.82
CA PHE A 86 2.77 -12.35 5.05
C PHE A 86 2.31 -13.62 5.78
N ALA A 87 1.93 -14.66 5.02
CA ALA A 87 1.62 -15.97 5.57
C ALA A 87 2.81 -16.65 6.28
N ALA A 88 4.05 -16.28 5.92
CA ALA A 88 5.25 -16.76 6.61
C ALA A 88 5.45 -16.13 8.01
N ILE A 89 4.86 -14.96 8.26
CA ILE A 89 4.90 -14.28 9.57
C ILE A 89 3.73 -14.72 10.45
N HIS A 90 2.52 -14.68 9.88
CA HIS A 90 1.31 -15.22 10.51
C HIS A 90 0.80 -16.37 9.64
N PRO A 91 0.97 -17.63 10.05
CA PRO A 91 0.55 -18.79 9.27
C PRO A 91 -0.89 -18.67 8.76
N LEU A 92 -1.06 -18.67 7.43
CA LEU A 92 -2.35 -18.69 6.75
C LEU A 92 -2.47 -19.97 5.91
N GLU A 93 -3.39 -20.85 6.27
CA GLU A 93 -3.68 -22.09 5.57
C GLU A 93 -5.04 -22.02 4.88
N PRO A 94 -5.14 -22.30 3.57
CA PRO A 94 -6.40 -22.21 2.83
C PRO A 94 -7.59 -22.97 3.44
N ALA A 95 -7.33 -24.07 4.14
CA ALA A 95 -8.38 -24.87 4.78
C ALA A 95 -8.98 -24.21 6.04
N ARG A 96 -8.24 -23.31 6.71
CA ARG A 96 -8.63 -22.68 7.98
C ARG A 96 -8.85 -21.17 7.85
N ASP A 97 -8.21 -20.56 6.86
CA ASP A 97 -8.06 -19.11 6.72
C ASP A 97 -8.60 -18.61 5.37
N ALA A 98 -9.62 -19.30 4.84
CA ALA A 98 -10.16 -19.04 3.52
C ALA A 98 -10.72 -17.62 3.38
N ALA A 99 -11.47 -17.14 4.38
CA ALA A 99 -12.02 -15.79 4.39
C ALA A 99 -10.92 -14.74 4.57
N THR A 100 -9.91 -15.02 5.40
CA THR A 100 -8.73 -14.16 5.57
C THR A 100 -7.97 -14.00 4.26
N LEU A 101 -7.65 -15.11 3.58
CA LEU A 101 -6.94 -15.09 2.30
C LEU A 101 -7.74 -14.38 1.22
N GLU A 102 -9.06 -14.59 1.19
CA GLU A 102 -9.96 -13.90 0.27
C GLU A 102 -10.03 -12.39 0.54
N ALA A 103 -10.09 -11.97 1.81
CA ALA A 103 -10.06 -10.56 2.17
C ALA A 103 -8.74 -9.89 1.74
N LEU A 104 -7.61 -10.54 1.96
CA LEU A 104 -6.30 -10.05 1.51
C LEU A 104 -6.20 -9.99 -0.03
N ALA A 105 -6.72 -10.99 -0.75
CA ALA A 105 -6.78 -10.96 -2.20
C ALA A 105 -7.66 -9.81 -2.72
N CYS A 106 -8.82 -9.60 -2.11
CA CYS A 106 -9.71 -8.50 -2.45
C CYS A 106 -9.06 -7.13 -2.20
N ALA A 107 -8.32 -6.98 -1.12
CA ALA A 107 -7.56 -5.76 -0.85
C ALA A 107 -6.56 -5.43 -1.97
N LEU A 108 -5.86 -6.44 -2.52
CA LEU A 108 -4.94 -6.26 -3.65
C LEU A 108 -5.67 -5.92 -4.96
N GLU A 109 -6.81 -6.56 -5.22
CA GLU A 109 -7.68 -6.28 -6.38
C GLU A 109 -8.26 -4.87 -6.36
N VAL A 110 -8.50 -4.31 -5.17
CA VAL A 110 -8.94 -2.91 -5.02
C VAL A 110 -7.76 -1.96 -5.09
N ALA A 111 -6.64 -2.25 -4.43
CA ALA A 111 -5.48 -1.35 -4.40
C ALA A 111 -4.85 -1.16 -5.78
N THR A 112 -4.71 -2.22 -6.57
CA THR A 112 -4.01 -2.19 -7.86
C THR A 112 -4.56 -1.15 -8.85
N PRO A 113 -5.87 -1.14 -9.19
CA PRO A 113 -6.40 -0.12 -10.10
C PRO A 113 -6.32 1.30 -9.53
N LEU A 114 -6.44 1.49 -8.20
CA LEU A 114 -6.30 2.80 -7.57
C LEU A 114 -4.87 3.34 -7.70
N ILE A 115 -3.86 2.50 -7.46
CA ILE A 115 -2.45 2.81 -7.67
C ILE A 115 -2.22 3.22 -9.14
N MET A 116 -2.77 2.46 -10.10
CA MET A 116 -2.57 2.77 -11.53
C MET A 116 -3.18 4.12 -11.91
N ARG A 117 -4.38 4.46 -11.39
CA ARG A 117 -4.99 5.76 -11.63
C ARG A 117 -4.14 6.91 -11.05
N LEU A 118 -3.60 6.76 -9.85
CA LEU A 118 -2.71 7.75 -9.25
C LEU A 118 -1.39 7.88 -10.01
N LYS A 119 -0.81 6.75 -10.47
CA LYS A 119 0.39 6.74 -11.31
C LYS A 119 0.19 7.51 -12.61
N LEU A 120 -0.94 7.29 -13.29
CA LEU A 120 -1.26 8.00 -14.53
C LEU A 120 -1.52 9.50 -14.28
N ALA A 121 -2.08 9.85 -13.13
CA ALA A 121 -2.30 11.24 -12.74
C ALA A 121 -1.00 12.00 -12.44
N LEU A 122 -0.03 11.35 -11.78
CA LEU A 122 1.21 11.99 -11.31
C LEU A 122 2.37 11.86 -12.32
N ALA A 123 2.38 10.80 -13.12
CA ALA A 123 3.26 10.61 -14.28
C ALA A 123 4.77 10.79 -14.04
N CYS A 124 5.28 10.50 -12.83
CA CYS A 124 6.71 10.63 -12.54
C CYS A 124 7.57 9.58 -13.30
N PRO A 125 8.73 9.99 -13.85
CA PRO A 125 9.65 9.10 -14.58
C PRO A 125 10.34 8.10 -13.64
N ARG A 126 10.80 6.97 -14.15
CA ARG A 126 11.62 6.01 -13.39
C ARG A 126 13.10 6.42 -13.33
N PRO A 127 13.88 5.88 -12.38
CA PRO A 127 15.33 6.16 -12.28
C PRO A 127 16.10 5.93 -13.58
N ALA A 128 15.84 4.82 -14.27
CA ALA A 128 16.51 4.46 -15.53
C ALA A 128 16.14 5.36 -16.73
N GLU A 129 15.06 6.14 -16.63
CA GLU A 129 14.70 7.12 -17.66
C GLU A 129 15.50 8.42 -17.52
N LEU A 130 16.02 8.71 -16.32
CA LEU A 130 16.81 9.91 -16.04
C LEU A 130 18.33 9.67 -16.11
N SER A 131 18.79 8.43 -15.96
CA SER A 131 20.21 8.12 -16.08
C SER A 131 20.47 6.71 -16.62
N PRO A 132 21.28 6.55 -17.68
CA PRO A 132 21.70 5.25 -18.20
C PRO A 132 22.65 4.50 -17.24
N GLY A 133 23.20 5.19 -16.23
CA GLY A 133 23.98 4.57 -15.17
C GLY A 133 23.11 3.70 -14.24
N ILE A 134 21.80 3.94 -14.21
CA ILE A 134 20.87 3.04 -13.54
C ILE A 134 20.51 1.91 -14.50
N GLN A 135 21.01 0.72 -14.19
CA GLN A 135 20.70 -0.52 -14.89
C GLN A 135 19.82 -1.37 -13.97
N PRO A 136 18.48 -1.33 -14.12
CA PRO A 136 17.58 -2.11 -13.28
C PRO A 136 17.85 -3.61 -13.43
N MET A 137 17.82 -4.33 -12.32
CA MET A 137 18.03 -5.80 -12.32
C MET A 137 16.77 -6.58 -12.76
N ILE A 138 15.64 -5.90 -12.83
CA ILE A 138 14.39 -6.44 -13.34
C ILE A 138 13.85 -5.50 -14.42
N ALA A 139 13.09 -6.04 -15.37
CA ALA A 139 12.47 -5.22 -16.41
C ALA A 139 11.61 -4.10 -15.79
N SER A 140 11.91 -2.86 -16.18
CA SER A 140 11.13 -1.69 -15.78
C SER A 140 9.68 -1.84 -16.27
N PRO A 141 8.68 -1.77 -15.37
CA PRO A 141 7.29 -1.83 -15.80
C PRO A 141 6.91 -0.64 -16.70
N GLY A 142 6.08 -0.88 -17.72
CA GLY A 142 5.63 0.11 -18.71
C GLY A 142 4.61 1.13 -18.21
N HIS A 143 4.65 1.49 -16.92
CA HIS A 143 3.80 2.49 -16.30
C HIS A 143 4.63 3.40 -15.39
N PRO A 144 4.15 4.61 -15.03
CA PRO A 144 4.89 5.58 -14.22
C PRO A 144 5.39 5.05 -12.86
N ALA A 145 6.42 5.69 -12.32
CA ALA A 145 7.11 5.27 -11.11
C ALA A 145 6.29 5.55 -9.83
N TYR A 146 5.66 6.70 -9.73
CA TYR A 146 5.17 7.21 -8.45
C TYR A 146 3.65 7.10 -8.30
N PRO A 147 3.10 6.65 -7.14
CA PRO A 147 3.79 6.03 -6.00
C PRO A 147 4.17 4.55 -6.26
N SER A 148 4.99 3.94 -5.41
CA SER A 148 5.43 2.54 -5.57
C SER A 148 4.28 1.54 -5.35
N GLY A 149 4.00 0.71 -6.36
CA GLY A 149 2.88 -0.24 -6.31
C GLY A 149 3.11 -1.39 -5.33
N HIS A 150 4.31 -1.98 -5.32
CA HIS A 150 4.64 -3.06 -4.37
C HIS A 150 4.66 -2.54 -2.92
N ALA A 151 5.11 -1.30 -2.70
CA ALA A 151 5.03 -0.68 -1.37
C ALA A 151 3.57 -0.56 -0.93
N THR A 152 2.70 0.03 -1.76
CA THR A 152 1.27 0.16 -1.45
C THR A 152 0.60 -1.18 -1.15
N GLN A 153 0.83 -2.19 -2.00
CA GLN A 153 0.26 -3.51 -1.79
C GLN A 153 0.76 -4.15 -0.48
N ALA A 154 2.07 -4.09 -0.22
CA ALA A 154 2.65 -4.68 0.99
C ALA A 154 2.17 -3.98 2.27
N PHE A 155 2.13 -2.64 2.29
CA PHE A 155 1.62 -1.89 3.45
C PHE A 155 0.11 -2.07 3.64
N CYS A 156 -0.66 -2.23 2.56
CA CYS A 156 -2.09 -2.55 2.64
C CYS A 156 -2.31 -3.94 3.26
N LEU A 157 -1.55 -4.95 2.83
CA LEU A 157 -1.61 -6.30 3.41
C LEU A 157 -1.21 -6.29 4.89
N ALA A 158 -0.11 -5.62 5.23
CA ALA A 158 0.36 -5.51 6.62
C ALA A 158 -0.74 -4.93 7.52
N ALA A 159 -1.28 -3.76 7.14
CA ALA A 159 -2.30 -3.06 7.92
C ALA A 159 -3.61 -3.83 8.03
N LEU A 160 -4.12 -4.38 6.93
CA LEU A 160 -5.37 -5.14 6.96
C LEU A 160 -5.24 -6.41 7.80
N LEU A 161 -4.12 -7.13 7.67
CA LEU A 161 -3.87 -8.32 8.49
C LEU A 161 -3.72 -7.97 9.97
N THR A 162 -3.06 -6.86 10.32
CA THR A 162 -3.02 -6.34 11.69
C THR A 162 -4.44 -6.10 12.24
N ARG A 163 -5.32 -5.46 11.46
CA ARG A 163 -6.72 -5.22 11.88
C ARG A 163 -7.52 -6.50 12.04
N LEU A 164 -7.32 -7.49 11.18
CA LEU A 164 -7.96 -8.81 11.27
C LEU A 164 -7.52 -9.58 12.52
N ILE A 165 -6.25 -9.48 12.90
CA ILE A 165 -5.69 -10.13 14.10
C ILE A 165 -6.14 -9.41 15.36
N ASN A 166 -6.01 -8.08 15.38
CA ASN A 166 -6.41 -7.25 16.51
C ASN A 166 -6.92 -5.88 16.01
N PRO A 167 -8.26 -5.70 15.97
CA PRO A 167 -8.89 -4.46 15.54
C PRO A 167 -8.38 -3.19 16.22
N ALA A 168 -8.01 -3.28 17.49
CA ALA A 168 -7.60 -2.16 18.33
C ALA A 168 -6.07 -1.95 18.35
N ALA A 169 -5.29 -2.83 17.71
CA ALA A 169 -3.84 -2.68 17.70
C ALA A 169 -3.42 -1.43 16.93
N PRO A 170 -2.52 -0.60 17.49
CA PRO A 170 -1.90 0.46 16.72
C PRO A 170 -0.93 -0.14 15.69
N PHE A 171 -0.81 0.49 14.53
CA PHE A 171 0.24 0.12 13.59
C PHE A 171 1.60 0.57 14.13
N ARG A 172 2.56 -0.35 14.13
CA ARG A 172 3.91 -0.12 14.65
C ARG A 172 4.91 -0.44 13.56
N ALA A 173 5.78 0.51 13.22
CA ALA A 173 6.80 0.31 12.19
C ALA A 173 7.74 -0.89 12.47
N ARG A 174 7.91 -1.24 13.76
CA ARG A 174 8.74 -2.37 14.21
C ARG A 174 8.01 -3.70 14.29
N ASP A 175 6.72 -3.74 14.00
CA ASP A 175 5.99 -4.99 13.90
C ASP A 175 6.48 -5.77 12.66
N PRO A 176 6.67 -7.10 12.75
CA PRO A 176 7.22 -7.90 11.66
C PRO A 176 6.51 -7.72 10.30
N LEU A 177 5.19 -7.50 10.30
CA LEU A 177 4.43 -7.29 9.07
C LEU A 177 4.85 -6.00 8.35
N PHE A 178 5.09 -4.93 9.12
CA PHE A 178 5.52 -3.64 8.58
C PHE A 178 7.02 -3.63 8.22
N LEU A 179 7.85 -4.36 8.97
CA LEU A 179 9.25 -4.58 8.58
C LEU A 179 9.38 -5.35 7.26
N LEU A 180 8.53 -6.37 7.05
CA LEU A 180 8.45 -7.07 5.77
C LEU A 180 7.95 -6.15 4.66
N ALA A 181 6.90 -5.34 4.90
CA ALA A 181 6.42 -4.39 3.92
C ALA A 181 7.49 -3.36 3.53
N ALA A 182 8.23 -2.84 4.52
CA ALA A 182 9.36 -1.95 4.30
C ALA A 182 10.46 -2.63 3.47
N ARG A 183 10.77 -3.89 3.76
CA ARG A 183 11.76 -4.67 3.01
C ARG A 183 11.35 -4.87 1.55
N ILE A 184 10.09 -5.21 1.27
CA ILE A 184 9.55 -5.34 -0.09
C ILE A 184 9.66 -3.99 -0.84
N ALA A 185 9.35 -2.88 -0.15
CA ALA A 185 9.44 -1.54 -0.72
C ALA A 185 10.89 -1.16 -1.06
N VAL A 186 11.82 -1.29 -0.10
CA VAL A 186 13.26 -1.02 -0.30
C VAL A 186 13.86 -1.88 -1.41
N ASN A 187 13.44 -3.15 -1.51
CA ASN A 187 13.87 -4.05 -2.57
C ASN A 187 13.54 -3.52 -3.98
N ARG A 188 12.54 -2.63 -4.13
CA ARG A 188 12.27 -1.98 -5.42
C ARG A 188 13.28 -0.87 -5.75
N THR A 189 13.82 -0.19 -4.74
CA THR A 189 14.94 0.75 -4.91
C THR A 189 16.23 -0.01 -5.23
N VAL A 190 16.52 -1.10 -4.51
CA VAL A 190 17.63 -2.03 -4.83
C VAL A 190 17.53 -2.52 -6.28
N ALA A 191 16.30 -2.83 -6.71
CA ALA A 191 16.04 -3.27 -8.07
C ALA A 191 16.28 -2.20 -9.14
N GLY A 192 16.44 -0.93 -8.75
CA GLY A 192 16.64 0.21 -9.65
C GLY A 192 15.37 0.73 -10.32
N VAL A 193 14.18 0.31 -9.86
CA VAL A 193 12.91 0.64 -10.53
C VAL A 193 12.10 1.72 -9.83
N HIS A 194 12.43 2.06 -8.58
CA HIS A 194 11.74 3.06 -7.76
C HIS A 194 12.73 3.91 -6.97
N TYR A 195 12.32 5.13 -6.64
CA TYR A 195 13.02 6.00 -5.68
C TYR A 195 12.54 5.70 -4.25
N PRO A 196 13.31 6.08 -3.21
CA PRO A 196 12.85 6.00 -1.83
C PRO A 196 11.55 6.77 -1.55
N VAL A 197 11.36 7.94 -2.16
CA VAL A 197 10.11 8.73 -2.05
C VAL A 197 8.90 7.97 -2.59
N ASP A 198 9.06 7.17 -3.66
CA ASP A 198 7.99 6.30 -4.18
C ASP A 198 7.53 5.29 -3.12
N SER A 199 8.47 4.77 -2.33
CA SER A 199 8.21 3.80 -1.27
C SER A 199 7.50 4.44 -0.08
N ALA A 200 7.89 5.66 0.31
CA ALA A 200 7.24 6.43 1.37
C ALA A 200 5.78 6.78 1.00
N ALA A 201 5.56 7.34 -0.19
CA ALA A 201 4.21 7.61 -0.69
C ALA A 201 3.39 6.31 -0.81
N GLY A 202 4.02 5.24 -1.27
CA GLY A 202 3.40 3.92 -1.35
C GLY A 202 2.96 3.39 0.02
N ALA A 203 3.76 3.59 1.06
CA ALA A 203 3.42 3.22 2.43
C ALA A 203 2.19 3.99 2.93
N VAL A 204 2.14 5.32 2.79
CA VAL A 204 0.98 6.13 3.17
C VAL A 204 -0.28 5.68 2.43
N LEU A 205 -0.18 5.49 1.11
CA LEU A 205 -1.30 5.02 0.30
C LEU A 205 -1.79 3.63 0.74
N GLY A 206 -0.87 2.71 1.02
CA GLY A 206 -1.21 1.33 1.44
C GLY A 206 -1.91 1.29 2.79
N LEU A 207 -1.39 2.04 3.76
CA LEU A 207 -2.00 2.21 5.08
C LEU A 207 -3.42 2.79 4.95
N GLN A 208 -3.59 3.82 4.12
CA GLN A 208 -4.88 4.48 3.98
C GLN A 208 -5.92 3.61 3.25
N ILE A 209 -5.52 2.85 2.22
CA ILE A 209 -6.41 1.89 1.57
C ILE A 209 -6.86 0.82 2.56
N ALA A 210 -5.96 0.29 3.39
CA ALA A 210 -6.33 -0.70 4.41
C ALA A 210 -7.27 -0.12 5.47
N GLU A 211 -7.03 1.09 5.97
CA GLU A 211 -7.92 1.76 6.92
C GLU A 211 -9.31 2.03 6.31
N TRP A 212 -9.36 2.42 5.03
CA TRP A 212 -10.63 2.59 4.34
C TRP A 212 -11.38 1.28 4.12
N LEU A 213 -10.69 0.22 3.66
CA LEU A 213 -11.28 -1.12 3.56
C LEU A 213 -11.82 -1.57 4.92
N TRP A 214 -11.04 -1.40 5.98
CA TRP A 214 -11.47 -1.72 7.34
C TRP A 214 -12.71 -0.92 7.73
N ALA A 215 -12.70 0.41 7.59
CA ALA A 215 -13.82 1.27 7.96
C ALA A 215 -15.11 0.93 7.19
N ARG A 216 -15.03 0.58 5.91
CA ARG A 216 -16.19 0.16 5.11
C ARG A 216 -16.86 -1.12 5.60
N GLY A 217 -16.09 -2.01 6.24
CA GLY A 217 -16.60 -3.23 6.85
C GLY A 217 -17.23 -3.05 8.22
N GLN A 218 -17.00 -1.91 8.88
CA GLN A 218 -17.38 -1.67 10.26
C GLN A 218 -18.55 -0.68 10.34
N GLN A 219 -19.57 -1.01 11.13
CA GLN A 219 -20.75 -0.16 11.24
C GLN A 219 -20.40 1.18 11.93
N GLY A 220 -20.56 2.28 11.20
CA GLY A 220 -20.37 3.63 11.75
C GLY A 220 -18.92 4.01 12.04
N ALA A 221 -17.95 3.26 11.52
CA ALA A 221 -16.54 3.61 11.69
C ALA A 221 -16.22 4.92 10.96
N SER A 222 -15.47 5.79 11.64
CA SER A 222 -14.91 6.99 11.05
C SER A 222 -13.42 6.76 10.76
N LEU A 223 -12.94 7.34 9.67
CA LEU A 223 -11.51 7.42 9.35
C LEU A 223 -11.12 8.86 9.01
N GLN A 224 -9.85 9.18 9.16
CA GLN A 224 -9.26 10.43 8.68
C GLN A 224 -8.63 10.21 7.31
N GLY A 225 -8.75 11.20 6.43
CA GLY A 225 -7.97 11.25 5.20
C GLY A 225 -6.47 11.31 5.48
N ALA A 226 -5.65 10.92 4.51
CA ALA A 226 -4.20 10.99 4.59
C ALA A 226 -3.62 11.92 3.50
N GLY A 227 -2.48 12.54 3.78
CA GLY A 227 -1.71 13.27 2.78
C GLY A 227 -0.29 12.75 2.72
N PHE A 228 0.28 12.71 1.52
CA PHE A 228 1.72 12.59 1.33
C PHE A 228 2.24 13.63 0.34
N ASP A 229 3.18 14.46 0.78
CA ASP A 229 3.76 15.54 0.00
C ASP A 229 5.20 15.19 -0.39
N GLY A 230 5.37 14.74 -1.64
CA GLY A 230 6.67 14.33 -2.17
C GLY A 230 7.70 15.45 -2.22
N GLU A 231 7.29 16.72 -2.30
CA GLU A 231 8.19 17.87 -2.30
C GLU A 231 8.85 18.06 -0.92
N LYS A 232 8.18 17.63 0.15
CA LYS A 232 8.67 17.71 1.53
C LYS A 232 9.48 16.50 1.96
N TRP A 233 9.60 15.47 1.12
CA TRP A 233 10.39 14.27 1.42
C TRP A 233 11.90 14.48 1.17
N MET A 234 12.50 15.37 1.95
CA MET A 234 13.88 15.82 1.78
C MET A 234 14.61 15.94 3.13
N ASP A 235 15.93 15.67 3.14
CA ASP A 235 16.83 15.94 4.27
C ASP A 235 17.55 17.27 4.04
N GLY A 236 16.86 18.36 4.40
CA GLY A 236 17.26 19.71 3.99
C GLY A 236 17.06 19.88 2.49
N THR A 237 18.15 20.02 1.74
CA THR A 237 18.12 20.14 0.27
C THR A 237 18.46 18.83 -0.45
N ARG A 238 18.68 17.73 0.28
CA ARG A 238 19.09 16.44 -0.29
C ARG A 238 17.93 15.46 -0.34
N PRO A 239 17.89 14.55 -1.34
CA PRO A 239 16.94 13.45 -1.36
C PRO A 239 17.00 12.66 -0.06
N ARG A 240 15.82 12.29 0.47
CA ARG A 240 15.70 11.53 1.72
C ARG A 240 15.46 10.04 1.47
N ASP A 241 16.16 9.22 2.24
CA ASP A 241 16.06 7.77 2.12
C ASP A 241 14.83 7.17 2.85
N PHE A 242 14.45 5.96 2.48
CA PHE A 242 13.35 5.21 3.08
C PHE A 242 13.90 3.98 3.82
N HIS A 243 13.82 4.00 5.14
CA HIS A 243 14.30 2.93 6.02
C HIS A 243 13.41 2.83 7.27
N PRO A 244 13.56 1.80 8.12
CA PRO A 244 12.64 1.58 9.25
C PRO A 244 12.50 2.77 10.22
N GLY A 245 13.53 3.60 10.36
CA GLY A 245 13.48 4.81 11.18
C GLY A 245 12.61 5.92 10.59
N THR A 246 12.70 6.18 9.28
CA THR A 246 11.81 7.15 8.62
C THR A 246 10.37 6.63 8.56
N LEU A 247 10.19 5.32 8.41
CA LEU A 247 8.87 4.69 8.51
C LEU A 247 8.21 4.89 9.89
N GLU A 248 8.98 4.80 10.98
CA GLU A 248 8.47 5.02 12.34
C GLU A 248 7.89 6.44 12.50
N VAL A 249 8.59 7.45 11.99
CA VAL A 249 8.13 8.85 11.99
C VAL A 249 6.92 9.05 11.08
N LEU A 250 6.94 8.45 9.89
CA LEU A 250 5.87 8.52 8.90
C LEU A 250 4.56 7.92 9.42
N MET A 251 4.60 6.71 9.98
CA MET A 251 3.43 6.03 10.54
C MET A 251 2.88 6.71 11.80
N GLY A 252 3.74 7.42 12.54
CA GLY A 252 3.35 8.28 13.65
C GLY A 252 2.74 9.62 13.23
N TRP A 253 2.67 9.92 11.92
CA TRP A 253 2.23 11.23 11.38
C TRP A 253 3.03 12.41 11.94
N GLY A 254 4.29 12.16 12.30
CA GLY A 254 5.23 13.19 12.79
C GLY A 254 6.12 13.75 11.68
N ASP A 255 5.98 13.27 10.45
CA ASP A 255 6.79 13.69 9.31
C ASP A 255 6.16 14.89 8.60
N LEU A 256 6.98 15.84 8.14
CA LEU A 256 6.49 17.01 7.39
C LEU A 256 5.87 16.65 6.05
N ALA A 257 6.28 15.51 5.47
CA ALA A 257 5.71 14.99 4.25
C ALA A 257 4.38 14.25 4.45
N ALA A 258 3.95 13.98 5.70
CA ALA A 258 2.71 13.24 5.97
C ALA A 258 1.70 14.09 6.74
N SER A 259 0.43 14.00 6.37
CA SER A 259 -0.64 14.75 7.05
C SER A 259 -1.91 13.93 7.23
N ARG A 260 -2.74 14.35 8.18
CA ARG A 260 -4.08 13.82 8.40
C ARG A 260 -5.12 14.90 8.07
N GLY A 261 -6.18 14.49 7.38
CA GLY A 261 -7.34 15.32 7.11
C GLY A 261 -8.43 15.18 8.16
N ASP A 262 -9.55 15.84 7.93
CA ASP A 262 -10.72 15.75 8.81
C ASP A 262 -11.31 14.33 8.84
N PRO A 263 -11.85 13.88 9.98
CA PRO A 263 -12.57 12.61 10.06
C PRO A 263 -13.85 12.65 9.22
N PHE A 264 -14.14 11.53 8.55
CA PHE A 264 -15.41 11.32 7.88
C PHE A 264 -15.86 9.85 8.01
N THR A 265 -17.09 9.57 7.60
CA THR A 265 -17.68 8.22 7.64
C THR A 265 -17.85 7.74 6.19
N PRO A 266 -17.18 6.66 5.77
CA PRO A 266 -17.30 6.13 4.42
C PRO A 266 -18.62 5.35 4.26
N PRO A 267 -19.08 5.11 3.02
CA PRO A 267 -20.22 4.26 2.77
C PRO A 267 -19.94 2.83 3.25
N GLN A 268 -20.93 2.19 3.88
CA GLN A 268 -20.81 0.80 4.29
C GLN A 268 -20.74 -0.13 3.07
N ALA A 269 -20.09 -1.28 3.27
CA ALA A 269 -19.95 -2.33 2.28
C ALA A 269 -20.47 -3.64 2.90
N PRO A 270 -21.79 -3.92 2.89
CA PRO A 270 -22.35 -5.05 3.62
C PRO A 270 -21.82 -6.42 3.17
N LEU A 271 -21.46 -6.61 1.89
CA LEU A 271 -20.88 -7.89 1.43
C LEU A 271 -19.44 -8.03 1.96
N TRP A 272 -18.69 -6.95 1.95
CA TRP A 272 -17.37 -6.88 2.56
C TRP A 272 -17.39 -7.05 4.09
N SER A 273 -18.37 -6.45 4.79
CA SER A 273 -18.59 -6.62 6.23
C SER A 273 -18.76 -8.10 6.61
N ASP A 274 -19.53 -8.86 5.83
CA ASP A 274 -19.69 -10.31 6.05
C ASP A 274 -18.36 -11.05 5.92
N LEU A 275 -17.59 -10.76 4.87
CA LEU A 275 -16.29 -11.40 4.65
C LEU A 275 -15.30 -11.05 5.78
N LEU A 276 -15.21 -9.79 6.19
CA LEU A 276 -14.35 -9.38 7.29
C LEU A 276 -14.77 -10.01 8.61
N GLY A 277 -16.08 -10.17 8.86
CA GLY A 277 -16.58 -10.91 10.03
C GLY A 277 -16.04 -12.34 10.08
N ARG A 278 -16.18 -13.09 8.98
CA ARG A 278 -15.65 -14.46 8.88
C ARG A 278 -14.13 -14.53 9.00
N ALA A 279 -13.40 -13.63 8.33
CA ALA A 279 -11.94 -13.56 8.43
C ALA A 279 -11.47 -13.29 9.86
N ARG A 280 -12.19 -12.46 10.61
CA ARG A 280 -11.89 -12.21 12.02
C ARG A 280 -12.16 -13.43 12.90
N GLU A 281 -13.27 -14.14 12.68
CA GLU A 281 -13.58 -15.38 13.39
C GLU A 281 -12.47 -16.43 13.19
N GLU A 282 -11.96 -16.59 11.96
CA GLU A 282 -10.79 -17.44 11.66
C GLU A 282 -9.55 -17.00 12.47
N ARG A 283 -9.33 -15.69 12.62
CA ARG A 283 -8.17 -15.17 13.35
C ARG A 283 -8.27 -15.25 14.87
N GLU A 284 -9.46 -15.05 15.40
CA GLU A 284 -9.74 -15.28 16.82
C GLU A 284 -9.71 -16.78 17.18
N ALA A 285 -10.01 -17.68 16.24
CA ALA A 285 -9.92 -19.13 16.45
C ALA A 285 -8.47 -19.63 16.51
N ALA A 286 -7.57 -19.11 15.66
CA ALA A 286 -6.17 -19.56 15.63
C ALA A 286 -5.30 -19.08 16.82
N LEU A 287 -5.79 -18.09 17.58
CA LEU A 287 -5.12 -17.58 18.78
C LEU A 287 -5.57 -18.29 20.07
N ARG A 288 -6.51 -19.25 19.97
CA ARG A 288 -6.99 -20.08 21.08
C ARG A 288 -6.38 -21.48 21.02
#